data_AF-A0A848D1C7-F1
#
_entry.id   AF-A0A848D1C7-F1
#
_cell.length_a   1.000
_cell.length_b   1.000
_cell.length_c   1.000
_cell.angle_alpha   90.00
_cell.angle_beta   90.00
_cell.angle_gamma   90.00
#
_symmetry.space_group_name_H-M   'P 1'
#
loop_
_entity.id
_entity.type
_entity.pdbx_description
1 polymer ?
#
loop_
_entity_poly.entity_id
_entity_poly.type
_entity_poly.pdbx_seq_one_letter_code
_entity_poly.pdbx_strand_id
1 'polypeptide(L)' 'MNIILTKTTCWNCGVKLTEYEVIEKNSYCMDCYKEKEVQEKKERNA' A
#
# COMPACT_ATOMS: atom_id res chain seq x y z
N MET A 1 -14.87 5.45 -24.37
CA MET A 1 -14.49 4.70 -23.15
C MET A 1 -13.49 5.58 -22.41
N ASN A 2 -13.93 6.34 -21.40
CA ASN A 2 -13.02 7.18 -20.62
C ASN A 2 -12.23 6.26 -19.68
N ILE A 3 -11.03 5.87 -20.08
CA ILE A 3 -10.08 5.23 -19.18
C ILE A 3 -9.59 6.33 -18.25
N ILE A 4 -10.29 6.51 -17.13
CA ILE A 4 -9.76 7.29 -16.02
C ILE A 4 -8.63 6.44 -15.43
N LEU A 5 -7.40 6.69 -15.88
CA LEU A 5 -6.19 6.24 -15.19
C LEU A 5 -6.12 7.02 -13.87
N THR A 6 -6.93 6.65 -12.89
CA THR A 6 -6.75 7.09 -11.51
C THR A 6 -5.34 6.70 -11.14
N LYS A 7 -4.43 7.68 -11.06
CA LYS A 7 -3.08 7.46 -10.53
C LYS A 7 -3.26 6.96 -9.11
N THR A 8 -3.09 5.67 -8.90
CA THR A 8 -3.15 5.10 -7.56
C THR A 8 -1.82 5.38 -6.88
N THR A 9 -1.89 6.07 -5.75
CA THR A 9 -0.72 6.45 -4.96
C THR A 9 -0.82 5.81 -3.59
N CYS A 10 0.34 5.52 -2.99
CA CYS A 10 0.43 5.01 -1.62
C CYS A 10 -0.31 5.93 -0.67
N TRP A 11 -1.20 5.38 0.16
CA TRP A 11 -1.93 6.17 1.16
C TRP A 11 -1.03 6.88 2.17
N ASN A 12 0.13 6.31 2.48
CA ASN A 12 1.06 6.90 3.44
C ASN A 12 2.00 7.96 2.81
N CYS A 13 2.74 7.60 1.77
CA CYS A 13 3.84 8.43 1.24
C CYS A 13 3.56 9.04 -0.15
N GLY A 14 2.42 8.74 -0.76
CA GLY A 14 2.02 9.34 -2.05
C GLY A 14 2.80 8.87 -3.28
N VAL A 15 3.72 7.91 -3.15
CA VAL A 15 4.42 7.32 -4.30
C VAL A 15 3.42 6.63 -5.23
N LYS A 16 3.69 6.62 -6.53
CA LYS A 16 2.85 5.88 -7.48
C LYS A 16 2.93 4.40 -7.19
N LEU A 17 1.77 3.75 -7.21
CA LEU A 17 1.64 2.32 -7.03
C LEU A 17 1.48 1.61 -8.36
N THR A 18 1.96 0.38 -8.38
CA THR A 18 1.62 -0.63 -9.38
C THR A 18 0.25 -1.25 -9.07
N GLU A 19 -0.40 -1.85 -10.06
CA GLU A 19 -1.67 -2.56 -9.84
C GLU A 19 -1.55 -3.64 -8.77
N TYR A 20 -0.41 -4.35 -8.72
CA TYR A 20 -0.12 -5.32 -7.67
C TYR A 20 -0.20 -4.71 -6.27
N GLU A 21 0.44 -3.56 -6.04
CA GLU A 21 0.44 -2.90 -4.73
C GLU A 21 -0.96 -2.39 -4.34
N VAL A 22 -1.78 -2.02 -5.31
CA VAL A 22 -3.17 -1.61 -5.07
C VAL A 22 -4.01 -2.80 -4.62
N ILE A 23 -3.91 -3.93 -5.32
CA ILE A 23 -4.73 -5.11 -5.11
C ILE A 23 -4.26 -5.91 -3.88
N GLU A 24 -2.97 -6.21 -3.80
CA GLU A 24 -2.40 -7.14 -2.81
C GLU A 24 -1.90 -6.45 -1.54
N LYS A 25 -1.56 -5.16 -1.64
CA LYS A 25 -0.94 -4.39 -0.55
C LYS A 25 -1.85 -3.29 -0.01
N ASN A 26 -3.16 -3.37 -0.26
CA ASN A 26 -4.18 -2.43 0.23
C ASN A 26 -3.83 -0.96 -0.08
N SER A 27 -3.33 -0.67 -1.28
CA SER A 27 -2.90 0.68 -1.67
C SER A 27 -1.77 1.27 -0.81
N TYR A 28 -0.89 0.43 -0.28
CA TYR A 28 0.40 0.83 0.29
C TYR A 28 1.52 0.39 -0.65
N CYS A 29 2.57 1.22 -0.75
CA CYS A 29 3.80 0.77 -1.39
C CYS A 29 4.45 -0.31 -0.53
N MET A 30 5.39 -1.04 -1.14
CA MET A 30 6.10 -2.13 -0.45
C MET A 30 6.74 -1.71 0.88
N ASP A 31 7.29 -0.50 0.96
CA ASP A 31 7.97 -0.02 2.18
C ASP A 31 6.97 0.25 3.31
N CYS A 32 5.92 1.04 3.03
CA CYS A 32 4.89 1.35 4.03
C CYS A 32 4.08 0.11 4.41
N TYR A 33 3.88 -0.84 3.50
CA TYR A 33 3.23 -2.11 3.82
C TYR A 33 4.07 -2.95 4.78
N LYS A 34 5.39 -3.04 4.57
CA LYS A 34 6.29 -3.77 5.48
C LYS A 34 6.32 -3.16 6.87
N GLU A 35 6.38 -1.84 6.97
CA GLU A 35 6.34 -1.13 8.26
C GLU A 35 5.06 -1.48 9.03
N LYS A 36 3.92 -1.46 8.34
CA LYS A 36 2.63 -1.85 8.91
C LYS A 36 2.62 -3.32 9.35
N GLU A 37 3.10 -4.25 8.53
CA GLU A 37 3.19 -5.67 8.91
C GLU A 37 4.08 -5.89 10.15
N VAL A 38 5.17 -5.15 10.29
CA VAL A 38 6.05 -5.24 11.45
C VAL A 38 5.36 -4.73 12.71
N GLN A 39 4.61 -3.63 12.62
CA GLN A 39 3.81 -3.11 13.74
C GLN A 39 2.73 -4.10 14.17
N GLU A 40 1.96 -4.64 13.24
CA GLU A 40 0.89 -5.63 13.52
C GLU A 40 1.45 -6.94 14.13
N LYS A 41 2.69 -7.32 13.81
CA LYS A 41 3.35 -8.49 14.41
C LYS A 41 3.86 -8.21 15.83
N LYS A 42 4.26 -6.98 16.12
CA LYS A 42 4.68 -6.56 17.46
C LYS A 42 3.48 -6.48 18.41
N GLU A 43 2.36 -5.93 17.96
CA GLU A 43 1.12 -5.86 18.76
C GLU A 43 0.52 -7.23 19.07
N ARG A 44 0.71 -8.22 18.19
CA ARG A 44 0.26 -9.60 18.44
C ARG A 44 1.11 -10.39 19.44
N ASN A 45 2.32 -9.91 19.76
CA ASN A 45 3.25 -10.58 20.68
C ASN A 45 3.47 -9.79 21.99
N ALA A 46 2.73 -8.70 22.20
CA ALA A 46 2.72 -7.91 23.44
C ALA A 46 1.53 -8.31 24.31
#